data_AF-A0A9D2UV67-F1
#
_entry.id   AF-A0A9D2UV67-F1
#
_cell.length_a   1.000
_cell.length_b   1.000
_cell.length_c   1.000
_cell.angle_alpha   90.00
_cell.angle_beta   90.00
_cell.angle_gamma   90.00
#
_symmetry.space_group_name_H-M   'P 1'
#
loop_
_entity.id
_entity.type
_entity.pdbx_description
1 polymer ?
#
loop_
_entity_poly.entity_id
_entity_poly.type
_entity_poly.pdbx_seq_one_letter_code
_entity_poly.pdbx_strand_id
1 'polypeptide(L)'
;MAESTNAGFAREGSFDSGVACSGVAAADSASSDSAGFGLAGPDSASLDPASLDLASPNLGVSDPASPDPVDGFFSRLERIMGREGLDRLAGSTVMVLGVGGVGSNCIEALARGGVGHLVIVDHDVVQESNINRQAIAFMSTLGRPKVEVMRDMVADINPQAKVTALRRFVLAQDVPVLFEEFAERLDYVVDAIDTVSAKLAIAQYADERNIRLISSMGAANKLRPECLRVADVFDTVNCPLSRIMRKEARKRGIKRLKVLYSCEQPVKVATREGAERRERSNLGTASFMPPIMGQMIAGQVIRELAGLE
;
A
#
# COMPACT_ATOMS: atom_id res chain seq x y z
N MET A 1 -29.42 -33.03 -41.67
CA MET A 1 -29.83 -33.29 -43.07
C MET A 1 -29.68 -31.99 -43.83
N ALA A 2 -28.93 -32.05 -44.96
CA ALA A 2 -28.86 -31.14 -46.13
C ALA A 2 -28.77 -29.61 -45.89
N GLU A 3 -27.66 -28.93 -46.18
CA GLU A 3 -27.19 -28.48 -47.53
C GLU A 3 -28.15 -27.43 -48.14
N SER A 4 -27.78 -26.33 -48.80
CA SER A 4 -26.55 -25.71 -49.35
C SER A 4 -27.01 -24.29 -49.85
N THR A 5 -26.23 -23.21 -49.95
CA THR A 5 -25.28 -22.76 -51.01
C THR A 5 -25.01 -21.26 -50.71
N ASN A 6 -23.80 -20.71 -50.56
CA ASN A 6 -22.65 -20.48 -51.45
C ASN A 6 -22.63 -19.09 -52.17
N ALA A 7 -21.39 -18.58 -52.35
CA ALA A 7 -20.91 -17.36 -53.05
C ALA A 7 -21.01 -16.02 -52.26
N GLY A 8 -19.96 -15.22 -52.03
CA GLY A 8 -18.59 -15.16 -52.55
C GLY A 8 -18.38 -13.86 -53.34
N PHE A 9 -17.50 -12.96 -52.89
CA PHE A 9 -16.51 -12.25 -53.73
C PHE A 9 -15.54 -11.36 -52.92
N ALA A 10 -14.28 -11.38 -53.36
CA ALA A 10 -13.12 -10.71 -52.80
C ALA A 10 -12.80 -9.36 -53.48
N ARG A 11 -11.95 -8.54 -52.86
CA ARG A 11 -10.86 -7.69 -53.40
C ARG A 11 -10.28 -6.86 -52.24
N GLU A 12 -9.06 -7.15 -51.77
CA GLU A 12 -7.74 -6.68 -52.25
C GLU A 12 -7.60 -5.15 -52.38
N GLY A 13 -6.64 -4.62 -51.61
CA GLY A 13 -6.21 -3.22 -51.62
C GLY A 13 -4.90 -3.07 -50.82
N SER A 14 -3.80 -3.36 -51.51
CA SER A 14 -2.41 -3.15 -51.12
C SER A 14 -2.08 -1.67 -50.90
N PHE A 15 -1.29 -1.34 -49.87
CA PHE A 15 -0.40 -0.18 -49.89
C PHE A 15 0.93 -0.51 -49.21
N ASP A 16 1.97 -0.50 -50.04
CA ASP A 16 3.38 -0.58 -49.71
C ASP A 16 3.97 0.83 -49.87
N SER A 17 4.79 1.26 -48.90
CA SER A 17 5.79 2.31 -49.12
C SER A 17 6.80 2.27 -47.96
N GLY A 18 7.91 1.59 -48.20
CA GLY A 18 9.09 1.67 -47.36
C GLY A 18 9.78 3.03 -47.43
N VAL A 19 10.46 3.39 -46.35
CA VAL A 19 11.69 4.19 -46.39
C VAL A 19 12.68 3.55 -45.44
N ALA A 20 13.76 3.06 -46.02
CA ALA A 20 14.96 2.59 -45.35
C ALA A 20 15.78 3.77 -44.83
N CYS A 21 16.42 3.60 -43.67
CA CYS A 21 17.62 4.35 -43.32
C CYS A 21 18.67 3.38 -42.80
N SER A 22 19.74 3.25 -43.58
CA SER A 22 20.90 2.39 -43.38
C SER A 22 22.11 3.21 -42.90
N GLY A 23 22.97 2.58 -42.11
CA GLY A 23 24.37 2.98 -41.86
C GLY A 23 24.56 3.88 -40.64
N VAL A 24 25.59 3.76 -39.81
CA VAL A 24 26.94 3.21 -40.04
C VAL A 24 27.52 2.76 -38.68
N ALA A 25 28.29 1.67 -38.71
CA ALA A 25 29.16 1.23 -37.62
C ALA A 25 30.53 1.94 -37.69
N ALA A 26 31.10 2.29 -36.53
CA ALA A 26 32.55 2.37 -36.37
C ALA A 26 32.91 2.21 -34.88
N ALA A 27 33.72 1.18 -34.62
CA ALA A 27 34.56 1.10 -33.44
C ALA A 27 35.75 2.06 -33.60
N ASP A 28 36.26 2.60 -32.50
CA ASP A 28 37.71 2.70 -32.34
C ASP A 28 38.14 2.80 -30.87
N SER A 29 39.33 2.26 -30.66
CA SER A 29 39.95 1.87 -29.41
C SER A 29 40.88 2.94 -28.81
N ALA A 30 40.99 2.88 -27.48
CA ALA A 30 42.19 3.03 -26.65
C ALA A 30 43.05 4.32 -26.67
N SER A 31 43.14 4.95 -25.49
CA SER A 31 44.41 5.22 -24.74
C SER A 31 44.06 5.96 -23.45
N SER A 32 44.12 5.31 -22.29
CA SER A 32 45.17 5.52 -21.28
C SER A 32 45.39 6.98 -20.88
N ASP A 33 44.86 7.37 -19.72
CA ASP A 33 45.66 8.16 -18.79
C ASP A 33 45.26 7.87 -17.34
N SER A 34 46.26 7.45 -16.61
CA SER A 34 46.28 7.12 -15.19
C SER A 34 46.38 8.39 -14.36
N ALA A 35 45.43 8.63 -13.47
CA ALA A 35 45.62 9.56 -12.35
C ALA A 35 44.81 9.10 -11.12
N GLY A 36 45.54 8.62 -10.11
CA GLY A 36 45.21 8.79 -8.69
C GLY A 36 43.93 8.15 -8.16
N PHE A 37 44.00 6.87 -7.78
CA PHE A 37 43.10 6.32 -6.76
C PHE A 37 43.46 6.91 -5.39
N GLY A 38 42.77 7.98 -5.01
CA GLY A 38 42.67 8.44 -3.62
C GLY A 38 41.56 7.68 -2.91
N LEU A 39 41.92 6.70 -2.09
CA LEU A 39 40.99 6.03 -1.18
C LEU A 39 40.68 6.98 -0.01
N ALA A 40 39.54 7.68 -0.08
CA ALA A 40 38.89 8.27 1.07
C ALA A 40 37.67 7.39 1.39
N GLY A 41 37.77 6.60 2.47
CA GLY A 41 36.66 5.79 2.96
C GLY A 41 35.51 6.67 3.44
N PRO A 42 34.25 6.21 3.38
CA PRO A 42 33.17 6.91 4.06
C PRO A 42 33.36 6.74 5.56
N ASP A 43 33.48 7.87 6.25
CA ASP A 43 33.44 7.96 7.71
C ASP A 43 32.27 7.15 8.25
N SER A 44 32.60 6.12 9.03
CA SER A 44 31.65 5.43 9.88
C SER A 44 31.24 6.42 10.98
N ALA A 45 30.16 7.15 10.74
CA ALA A 45 29.43 7.79 11.82
C ALA A 45 28.90 6.68 12.73
N SER A 46 29.63 6.40 13.80
CA SER A 46 29.17 5.58 14.92
C SER A 46 27.97 6.27 15.52
N LEU A 47 26.78 5.71 15.29
CA LEU A 47 25.59 6.05 16.05
C LEU A 47 25.84 5.54 17.47
N ASP A 48 26.21 6.47 18.35
CA ASP A 48 26.28 6.25 19.79
C ASP A 48 24.86 5.93 20.29
N PRO A 49 24.60 4.73 20.85
CA PRO A 49 23.26 4.36 21.31
C PRO A 49 22.84 5.06 22.61
N ALA A 50 23.63 6.00 23.14
CA ALA A 50 23.44 6.58 24.47
C ALA A 50 22.73 7.95 24.54
N SER A 51 22.03 8.43 23.51
CA SER A 51 21.33 9.74 23.58
C SER A 51 19.84 9.72 23.20
N LEU A 52 19.16 8.59 23.35
CA LEU A 52 17.70 8.59 23.44
C LEU A 52 17.32 8.95 24.88
N ASP A 53 17.12 10.24 25.14
CA ASP A 53 16.53 10.74 26.36
C ASP A 53 15.04 10.32 26.41
N LEU A 54 14.82 9.07 26.83
CA LEU A 54 13.51 8.57 27.22
C LEU A 54 13.19 9.13 28.60
N ALA A 55 12.80 10.40 28.63
CA ALA A 55 12.09 10.97 29.76
C ALA A 55 10.80 10.17 29.95
N SER A 56 10.87 9.19 30.85
CA SER A 56 9.74 8.34 31.21
C SER A 56 8.73 9.21 31.95
N PRO A 57 7.47 9.36 31.48
CA PRO A 57 6.44 9.94 32.32
C PRO A 57 6.25 9.00 33.51
N ASN A 58 6.31 9.59 34.71
CA ASN A 58 6.14 8.91 35.98
C ASN A 58 4.75 8.25 36.01
N LEU A 59 4.67 6.97 35.65
CA LEU A 59 3.46 6.16 35.76
C LEU A 59 3.28 5.82 37.23
N GLY A 60 2.38 6.56 37.88
CA GLY A 60 1.98 6.31 39.26
C GLY A 60 1.63 4.83 39.45
N VAL A 61 2.33 4.18 40.38
CA VAL A 61 2.04 2.82 40.80
C VAL A 61 0.70 2.85 41.52
N SER A 62 -0.30 2.18 40.97
CA SER A 62 -1.61 2.01 41.61
C SER A 62 -1.56 0.93 42.70
N ASP A 63 -2.45 1.12 43.68
CA ASP A 63 -2.59 0.37 44.93
C ASP A 63 -2.85 -1.14 44.71
N PRO A 64 -2.09 -2.07 45.32
CA PRO A 64 -2.19 -3.51 45.10
C PRO A 64 -3.48 -4.19 45.62
N ALA A 65 -4.46 -3.44 46.10
CA ALA A 65 -5.67 -3.97 46.73
C ALA A 65 -6.98 -3.81 45.92
N SER A 66 -6.94 -3.29 44.69
CA SER A 66 -8.12 -3.28 43.82
C SER A 66 -8.20 -4.58 43.01
N PRO A 67 -9.37 -5.25 42.89
CA PRO A 67 -9.50 -6.41 42.02
C PRO A 67 -9.06 -6.01 40.62
N ASP A 68 -8.11 -6.76 40.04
CA ASP A 68 -7.63 -6.53 38.68
C ASP A 68 -8.84 -6.29 37.76
N PRO A 69 -8.93 -5.13 37.08
CA PRO A 69 -10.03 -4.90 36.16
C PRO A 69 -10.00 -6.05 35.15
N VAL A 70 -11.12 -6.77 35.03
CA VAL A 70 -11.31 -7.89 34.09
C VAL A 70 -10.64 -7.50 32.78
N ASP A 71 -9.56 -8.20 32.42
CA ASP A 71 -8.70 -7.84 31.30
C ASP A 71 -9.53 -7.86 29.99
N GLY A 72 -10.04 -6.69 29.59
CA GLY A 72 -10.70 -6.49 28.31
C GLY A 72 -9.71 -6.66 27.16
N PHE A 73 -10.19 -6.92 25.95
CA PHE A 73 -9.32 -7.23 24.81
C PHE A 73 -8.38 -6.07 24.39
N PHE A 74 -8.55 -4.86 24.92
CA PHE A 74 -7.63 -3.72 24.75
C PHE A 74 -6.76 -3.38 25.98
N SER A 75 -6.82 -4.15 27.08
CA SER A 75 -6.16 -3.78 28.34
C SER A 75 -4.64 -3.57 28.19
N ARG A 76 -3.99 -4.40 27.35
CA ARG A 76 -2.55 -4.27 27.03
C ARG A 76 -2.24 -3.04 26.20
N LEU A 77 -3.12 -2.69 25.27
CA LEU A 77 -2.96 -1.51 24.42
C LEU A 77 -3.17 -0.23 25.24
N GLU A 78 -4.14 -0.24 26.16
CA GLU A 78 -4.43 0.87 27.07
C GLU A 78 -3.22 1.24 27.93
N ARG A 79 -2.43 0.26 28.39
CA ARG A 79 -1.23 0.51 29.20
C ARG A 79 -0.17 1.37 28.50
N ILE A 80 -0.09 1.30 27.17
CA ILE A 80 0.91 2.03 26.38
C ILE A 80 0.32 3.23 25.63
N MET A 81 -0.99 3.25 25.36
CA MET A 81 -1.66 4.34 24.63
C MET A 81 -2.48 5.28 25.54
N GLY A 82 -2.74 4.87 26.78
CA GLY A 82 -3.68 5.52 27.68
C GLY A 82 -5.14 5.32 27.25
N ARG A 83 -6.06 5.53 28.20
CA ARG A 83 -7.51 5.49 27.94
C ARG A 83 -7.92 6.52 26.88
N GLU A 84 -7.40 7.74 26.95
CA GLU A 84 -7.72 8.81 25.99
C GLU A 84 -7.36 8.43 24.55
N GLY A 85 -6.20 7.81 24.33
CA GLY A 85 -5.79 7.35 23.01
C GLY A 85 -6.73 6.30 22.44
N LEU A 86 -7.20 5.36 23.29
CA LEU A 86 -8.19 4.37 22.89
C LEU A 86 -9.56 4.98 22.60
N ASP A 87 -10.01 5.94 23.41
CA ASP A 87 -11.30 6.61 23.20
C ASP A 87 -11.30 7.40 21.88
N ARG A 88 -10.18 8.04 21.53
CA ARG A 88 -10.00 8.70 20.22
C ARG A 88 -10.09 7.70 19.07
N LEU A 89 -9.43 6.54 19.19
CA LEU A 89 -9.49 5.48 18.17
C LEU A 89 -10.90 4.92 18.02
N ALA A 90 -11.59 4.66 19.13
CA ALA A 90 -12.97 4.20 19.15
C ALA A 90 -13.94 5.22 18.52
N GLY A 91 -13.62 6.51 18.57
CA GLY A 91 -14.36 7.57 17.89
C GLY A 91 -13.99 7.79 16.42
N SER A 92 -12.90 7.19 15.94
CA SER A 92 -12.34 7.48 14.61
C SER A 92 -12.94 6.62 13.49
N THR A 93 -13.05 7.21 12.29
CA THR A 93 -13.38 6.49 11.06
C THR A 93 -12.18 6.43 10.11
N VAL A 94 -11.81 5.23 9.69
CA VAL A 94 -10.74 5.00 8.71
C VAL A 94 -11.31 4.36 7.45
N MET A 95 -11.07 4.98 6.30
CA MET A 95 -11.36 4.40 4.99
C MET A 95 -10.14 3.68 4.44
N VAL A 96 -10.29 2.39 4.12
CA VAL A 96 -9.24 1.59 3.48
C VAL A 96 -9.68 1.21 2.06
N LEU A 97 -8.91 1.71 1.08
CA LEU A 97 -9.14 1.48 -0.34
C LEU A 97 -8.28 0.30 -0.81
N GLY A 98 -8.93 -0.81 -1.15
CA GLY A 98 -8.30 -2.08 -1.49
C GLY A 98 -8.18 -3.02 -0.29
N VAL A 99 -8.63 -4.26 -0.46
CA VAL A 99 -8.58 -5.36 0.54
C VAL A 99 -7.64 -6.47 0.03
N GLY A 100 -6.54 -6.05 -0.61
CA GLY A 100 -5.47 -6.92 -1.09
C GLY A 100 -4.47 -7.31 0.01
N GLY A 101 -3.23 -7.64 -0.37
CA GLY A 101 -2.21 -8.09 0.60
C GLY A 101 -1.85 -7.05 1.66
N VAL A 102 -1.75 -5.77 1.26
CA VAL A 102 -1.51 -4.67 2.19
C VAL A 102 -2.79 -4.31 2.95
N GLY A 103 -3.86 -4.05 2.21
CA GLY A 103 -5.12 -3.55 2.77
C GLY A 103 -5.77 -4.49 3.78
N SER A 104 -5.88 -5.79 3.47
CA SER A 104 -6.49 -6.76 4.40
C SER A 104 -5.76 -6.83 5.73
N ASN A 105 -4.43 -6.88 5.72
CA ASN A 105 -3.61 -6.87 6.93
C ASN A 105 -3.67 -5.52 7.66
N CYS A 106 -3.79 -4.40 6.94
CA CYS A 106 -4.00 -3.09 7.54
C CYS A 106 -5.35 -3.02 8.28
N ILE A 107 -6.43 -3.48 7.66
CA ILE A 107 -7.78 -3.48 8.27
C ILE A 107 -7.81 -4.38 9.50
N GLU A 108 -7.20 -5.57 9.43
CA GLU A 108 -7.05 -6.46 10.59
C GLU A 108 -6.36 -5.75 11.76
N ALA A 109 -5.24 -5.09 11.48
CA ALA A 109 -4.46 -4.36 12.48
C ALA A 109 -5.24 -3.16 13.06
N LEU A 110 -5.97 -2.41 12.24
CA LEU A 110 -6.81 -1.29 12.68
C LEU A 110 -7.96 -1.78 13.59
N ALA A 111 -8.59 -2.91 13.25
CA ALA A 111 -9.63 -3.53 14.08
C ALA A 111 -9.08 -3.96 15.45
N ARG A 112 -7.91 -4.62 15.46
CA ARG A 112 -7.17 -4.97 16.69
C ARG A 112 -6.65 -3.76 17.46
N GLY A 113 -6.45 -2.63 16.78
CA GLY A 113 -6.01 -1.36 17.34
C GLY A 113 -7.12 -0.53 17.97
N GLY A 114 -8.39 -0.93 17.84
CA GLY A 114 -9.51 -0.23 18.44
C GLY A 114 -10.11 0.90 17.60
N VAL A 115 -9.84 0.94 16.29
CA VAL A 115 -10.55 1.87 15.38
C VAL A 115 -12.05 1.54 15.38
N GLY A 116 -12.87 2.54 15.65
CA GLY A 116 -14.31 2.37 15.86
C GLY A 116 -15.13 2.19 14.59
N HIS A 117 -14.74 2.81 13.47
CA HIS A 117 -15.45 2.65 12.19
C HIS A 117 -14.47 2.41 11.04
N LEU A 118 -14.62 1.28 10.36
CA LEU A 118 -13.86 0.92 9.17
C LEU A 118 -14.75 0.98 7.92
N VAL A 119 -14.41 1.86 6.98
CA VAL A 119 -15.01 1.90 5.64
C VAL A 119 -14.07 1.17 4.70
N ILE A 120 -14.47 0.01 4.19
CA ILE A 120 -13.60 -0.84 3.36
C ILE A 120 -14.16 -0.92 1.94
N VAL A 121 -13.30 -0.70 0.95
CA VAL A 121 -13.71 -0.61 -0.46
C VAL A 121 -12.86 -1.54 -1.32
N ASP A 122 -13.48 -2.58 -1.87
CA ASP A 122 -12.86 -3.50 -2.85
C ASP A 122 -13.96 -4.24 -3.61
N HIS A 123 -13.77 -4.47 -4.91
CA HIS A 123 -14.76 -5.15 -5.75
C HIS A 123 -14.55 -6.68 -5.82
N ASP A 124 -13.30 -7.12 -5.64
CA ASP A 124 -12.86 -8.47 -5.97
C ASP A 124 -13.43 -9.53 -5.02
N VAL A 125 -13.27 -10.78 -5.46
CA VAL A 125 -13.46 -11.98 -4.65
C VAL A 125 -12.11 -12.58 -4.27
N VAL A 126 -12.08 -13.41 -3.23
CA VAL A 126 -10.89 -14.17 -2.84
C VAL A 126 -10.55 -15.21 -3.92
N GLN A 127 -9.29 -15.22 -4.35
CA GLN A 127 -8.77 -16.19 -5.33
C GLN A 127 -7.64 -17.03 -4.73
N GLU A 128 -7.37 -18.22 -5.27
CA GLU A 128 -6.29 -19.09 -4.81
C GLU A 128 -4.92 -18.39 -4.85
N SER A 129 -4.67 -17.59 -5.90
CA SER A 129 -3.46 -16.78 -6.05
C SER A 129 -3.26 -15.72 -4.96
N ASN A 130 -4.24 -15.51 -4.08
CA ASN A 130 -4.20 -14.56 -2.97
C ASN A 130 -3.70 -15.18 -1.66
N ILE A 131 -3.78 -16.50 -1.52
CA ILE A 131 -3.49 -17.25 -0.29
C ILE A 131 -2.11 -16.93 0.28
N ASN A 132 -1.13 -16.69 -0.58
CA ASN A 132 0.24 -16.46 -0.12
C ASN A 132 0.42 -15.16 0.69
N ARG A 133 -0.50 -14.19 0.65
CA ARG A 133 -0.22 -12.83 1.15
C ARG A 133 -1.41 -11.99 1.64
N GLN A 134 -2.65 -12.47 1.58
CA GLN A 134 -3.84 -11.70 2.00
C GLN A 134 -4.43 -12.31 3.27
N ALA A 135 -4.70 -11.48 4.28
CA ALA A 135 -5.17 -11.96 5.59
C ALA A 135 -6.49 -12.75 5.51
N ILE A 136 -7.33 -12.44 4.53
CA ILE A 136 -8.66 -13.03 4.31
C ILE A 136 -8.64 -14.26 3.37
N ALA A 137 -7.50 -14.64 2.81
CA ALA A 137 -7.41 -15.66 1.78
C ALA A 137 -7.10 -17.04 2.37
N PHE A 138 -8.16 -17.83 2.58
CA PHE A 138 -8.12 -19.22 3.02
C PHE A 138 -8.82 -20.11 2.00
N MET A 139 -8.54 -21.42 2.02
CA MET A 139 -9.27 -22.37 1.17
C MET A 139 -10.79 -22.30 1.37
N SER A 140 -11.23 -22.01 2.60
CA SER A 140 -12.64 -21.87 2.97
C SER A 140 -13.29 -20.55 2.49
N THR A 141 -12.51 -19.56 2.05
CA THR A 141 -13.02 -18.25 1.65
C THR A 141 -12.97 -18.01 0.15
N LEU A 142 -12.44 -18.97 -0.64
CA LEU A 142 -12.37 -18.87 -2.10
C LEU A 142 -13.73 -18.54 -2.73
N GLY A 143 -13.72 -17.60 -3.68
CA GLY A 143 -14.92 -17.14 -4.39
C GLY A 143 -15.81 -16.16 -3.62
N ARG A 144 -15.60 -15.96 -2.32
CA ARG A 144 -16.37 -14.98 -1.53
C ARG A 144 -15.88 -13.55 -1.80
N PRO A 145 -16.76 -12.53 -1.79
CA PRO A 145 -16.35 -11.14 -1.89
C PRO A 145 -15.38 -10.73 -0.77
N LYS A 146 -14.27 -10.09 -1.12
CA LYS A 146 -13.22 -9.74 -0.16
C LYS A 146 -13.73 -8.86 0.98
N VAL A 147 -14.55 -7.85 0.65
CA VAL A 147 -15.12 -6.94 1.64
C VAL A 147 -16.07 -7.64 2.63
N GLU A 148 -16.76 -8.70 2.21
CA GLU A 148 -17.63 -9.47 3.11
C GLU A 148 -16.82 -10.34 4.06
N VAL A 149 -15.81 -11.07 3.54
CA VAL A 149 -14.92 -11.88 4.38
C VAL A 149 -14.17 -11.00 5.39
N MET A 150 -13.71 -9.81 4.97
CA MET A 150 -13.04 -8.87 5.85
C MET A 150 -14.00 -8.31 6.92
N ARG A 151 -15.24 -7.98 6.56
CA ARG A 151 -16.25 -7.54 7.53
C ARG A 151 -16.50 -8.61 8.59
N ASP A 152 -16.70 -9.85 8.19
CA ASP A 152 -16.94 -10.96 9.11
C ASP A 152 -15.73 -11.15 10.06
N MET A 153 -14.51 -11.12 9.51
CA MET A 153 -13.27 -11.16 10.30
C MET A 153 -13.17 -10.01 11.31
N VAL A 154 -13.51 -8.78 10.92
CA VAL A 154 -13.50 -7.63 11.85
C VAL A 154 -14.53 -7.81 12.95
N ALA A 155 -15.72 -8.31 12.65
CA ALA A 155 -16.74 -8.58 13.66
C ALA A 155 -16.28 -9.63 14.69
N ASP A 156 -15.54 -10.64 14.25
CA ASP A 156 -14.93 -11.64 15.13
C ASP A 156 -13.79 -11.07 15.99
N ILE A 157 -13.02 -10.10 15.46
CA ILE A 157 -11.90 -9.47 16.16
C ILE A 157 -12.36 -8.41 17.17
N ASN A 158 -13.24 -7.51 16.73
CA ASN A 158 -13.72 -6.36 17.49
C ASN A 158 -15.21 -6.16 17.19
N PRO A 159 -16.12 -6.78 17.96
CA PRO A 159 -17.55 -6.66 17.75
C PRO A 159 -18.11 -5.25 18.03
N GLN A 160 -17.30 -4.37 18.62
CA GLN A 160 -17.68 -2.96 18.84
C GLN A 160 -17.40 -2.10 17.61
N ALA A 161 -16.55 -2.55 16.68
CA ALA A 161 -16.24 -1.80 15.48
C ALA A 161 -17.41 -1.86 14.47
N LYS A 162 -17.80 -0.70 13.96
CA LYS A 162 -18.68 -0.61 12.80
C LYS A 162 -17.88 -0.88 11.53
N VAL A 163 -18.42 -1.68 10.63
CA VAL A 163 -17.82 -1.90 9.30
C VAL A 163 -18.80 -1.53 8.21
N THR A 164 -18.42 -0.59 7.35
CA THR A 164 -19.11 -0.30 6.09
C THR A 164 -18.35 -0.98 4.96
N ALA A 165 -18.89 -2.10 4.46
CA ALA A 165 -18.30 -2.87 3.37
C ALA A 165 -18.88 -2.43 2.01
N LEU A 166 -18.06 -1.78 1.18
CA LEU A 166 -18.45 -1.28 -0.14
C LEU A 166 -17.82 -2.15 -1.24
N ARG A 167 -18.64 -2.98 -1.88
CA ARG A 167 -18.20 -3.77 -3.03
C ARG A 167 -18.19 -2.93 -4.31
N ARG A 168 -17.18 -2.09 -4.48
CA ARG A 168 -17.07 -1.14 -5.60
C ARG A 168 -15.65 -1.11 -6.14
N PHE A 169 -15.51 -0.79 -7.44
CA PHE A 169 -14.20 -0.41 -7.98
C PHE A 169 -13.84 0.99 -7.49
N VAL A 170 -12.56 1.21 -7.23
CA VAL A 170 -12.03 2.56 -6.94
C VAL A 170 -11.46 3.11 -8.24
N LEU A 171 -12.28 3.85 -8.98
CA LEU A 171 -11.87 4.51 -10.22
C LEU A 171 -11.66 6.00 -9.97
N ALA A 172 -10.78 6.62 -10.76
CA ALA A 172 -10.40 8.01 -10.59
C ALA A 172 -11.61 8.97 -10.61
N GLN A 173 -12.59 8.72 -11.49
CA GLN A 173 -13.77 9.58 -11.60
C GLN A 173 -14.75 9.46 -10.42
N ASP A 174 -14.70 8.36 -9.67
CA ASP A 174 -15.66 8.07 -8.59
C ASP A 174 -15.15 8.53 -7.22
N VAL A 175 -13.88 8.94 -7.12
CA VAL A 175 -13.26 9.39 -5.86
C VAL A 175 -14.04 10.51 -5.18
N PRO A 176 -14.48 11.59 -5.88
CA PRO A 176 -15.22 12.67 -5.23
C PRO A 176 -16.50 12.18 -4.56
N VAL A 177 -17.31 11.42 -5.29
CA VAL A 177 -18.59 10.87 -4.80
C VAL A 177 -18.35 9.93 -3.61
N LEU A 178 -17.36 9.03 -3.73
CA LEU A 178 -17.02 8.10 -2.65
C LEU A 178 -16.61 8.82 -1.37
N PHE A 179 -15.86 9.91 -1.46
CA PHE A 179 -15.38 10.64 -0.28
C PHE A 179 -16.49 11.52 0.31
N GLU A 180 -17.33 12.13 -0.52
CA GLU A 180 -18.47 12.95 -0.09
C GLU A 180 -19.49 12.13 0.71
N GLU A 181 -19.69 10.85 0.39
CA GLU A 181 -20.51 9.91 1.19
C GLU A 181 -20.07 9.82 2.66
N PHE A 182 -18.81 10.15 2.99
CA PHE A 182 -18.23 10.01 4.34
C PHE A 182 -17.57 11.30 4.88
N ALA A 183 -17.69 12.43 4.19
CA ALA A 183 -16.91 13.64 4.46
C ALA A 183 -17.02 14.16 5.90
N GLU A 184 -18.19 14.02 6.54
CA GLU A 184 -18.41 14.51 7.90
C GLU A 184 -17.74 13.68 9.00
N ARG A 185 -17.28 12.46 8.69
CA ARG A 185 -16.80 11.51 9.70
C ARG A 185 -15.46 10.88 9.37
N LEU A 186 -14.83 11.21 8.23
CA LEU A 186 -13.64 10.54 7.74
C LEU A 186 -12.35 11.15 8.33
N ASP A 187 -11.72 10.43 9.26
CA ASP A 187 -10.53 10.90 9.97
C ASP A 187 -9.22 10.56 9.26
N TYR A 188 -9.20 9.44 8.52
CA TYR A 188 -8.02 8.94 7.83
C TYR A 188 -8.37 8.10 6.60
N VAL A 189 -7.55 8.21 5.56
CA VAL A 189 -7.60 7.35 4.37
C VAL A 189 -6.32 6.54 4.24
N VAL A 190 -6.47 5.24 4.03
CA VAL A 190 -5.42 4.32 3.63
C VAL A 190 -5.63 3.91 2.18
N ASP A 191 -4.70 4.28 1.32
CA ASP A 191 -4.69 3.89 -0.08
C ASP A 191 -3.82 2.64 -0.29
N ALA A 192 -4.45 1.48 -0.45
CA ALA A 192 -3.83 0.18 -0.70
C ALA A 192 -4.22 -0.44 -2.05
N ILE A 193 -4.72 0.35 -3.01
CA ILE A 193 -4.98 -0.12 -4.39
C ILE A 193 -3.68 -0.17 -5.20
N ASP A 194 -3.71 -0.68 -6.43
CA ASP A 194 -2.56 -0.77 -7.33
C ASP A 194 -2.70 0.10 -8.61
N THR A 195 -3.88 0.66 -8.83
CA THR A 195 -4.19 1.44 -10.02
C THR A 195 -3.69 2.88 -9.87
N VAL A 196 -2.65 3.22 -10.64
CA VAL A 196 -1.96 4.53 -10.56
C VAL A 196 -2.90 5.71 -10.75
N SER A 197 -3.82 5.66 -11.70
CA SER A 197 -4.75 6.77 -11.97
C SER A 197 -5.65 7.06 -10.78
N ALA A 198 -6.18 6.01 -10.15
CA ALA A 198 -7.01 6.13 -8.96
C ALA A 198 -6.20 6.63 -7.76
N LYS A 199 -4.97 6.13 -7.53
CA LYS A 199 -4.08 6.65 -6.48
C LYS A 199 -3.84 8.16 -6.60
N LEU A 200 -3.61 8.64 -7.82
CA LEU A 200 -3.38 10.07 -8.08
C LEU A 200 -4.64 10.89 -7.82
N ALA A 201 -5.82 10.39 -8.20
CA ALA A 201 -7.09 11.05 -7.92
C ALA A 201 -7.37 11.13 -6.41
N ILE A 202 -7.11 10.05 -5.66
CA ILE A 202 -7.21 10.01 -4.20
C ILE A 202 -6.25 11.03 -3.57
N ALA A 203 -4.98 11.01 -3.98
CA ALA A 203 -3.97 11.93 -3.47
C ALA A 203 -4.31 13.39 -3.73
N GLN A 204 -4.78 13.71 -4.94
CA GLN A 204 -5.20 15.06 -5.30
C GLN A 204 -6.42 15.50 -4.47
N TYR A 205 -7.46 14.67 -4.40
CA TYR A 205 -8.67 15.00 -3.65
C TYR A 205 -8.36 15.22 -2.16
N ALA A 206 -7.50 14.38 -1.59
CA ALA A 206 -7.09 14.50 -0.20
C ALA A 206 -6.26 15.77 0.08
N ASP A 207 -5.31 16.13 -0.80
CA ASP A 207 -4.51 17.36 -0.68
C ASP A 207 -5.39 18.62 -0.78
N GLU A 208 -6.35 18.64 -1.70
CA GLU A 208 -7.28 19.77 -1.89
C GLU A 208 -8.21 20.01 -0.69
N ARG A 209 -8.52 18.97 0.08
CA ARG A 209 -9.48 19.01 1.21
C ARG A 209 -8.83 18.79 2.58
N ASN A 210 -7.51 18.74 2.65
CA ASN A 210 -6.75 18.49 3.88
C ASN A 210 -7.15 17.17 4.58
N ILE A 211 -7.47 16.13 3.81
CA ILE A 211 -7.79 14.81 4.36
C ILE A 211 -6.49 14.07 4.63
N ARG A 212 -6.35 13.49 5.83
CA ARG A 212 -5.18 12.67 6.17
C ARG A 212 -5.16 11.42 5.30
N LEU A 213 -4.05 11.21 4.61
CA LEU A 213 -3.86 10.11 3.66
C LEU A 213 -2.48 9.49 3.86
N ILE A 214 -2.43 8.16 3.86
CA ILE A 214 -1.21 7.39 3.64
C ILE A 214 -1.42 6.40 2.49
N SER A 215 -0.52 6.41 1.51
CA SER A 215 -0.59 5.51 0.36
C SER A 215 0.50 4.43 0.39
N SER A 216 0.11 3.18 0.21
CA SER A 216 1.03 2.08 -0.01
C SER A 216 1.61 2.12 -1.41
N MET A 217 2.93 2.02 -1.49
CA MET A 217 3.66 1.87 -2.75
C MET A 217 3.89 0.38 -3.07
N GLY A 218 4.78 0.07 -4.01
CA GLY A 218 4.96 -1.29 -4.51
C GLY A 218 5.68 -2.22 -3.52
N ALA A 219 5.00 -3.30 -3.12
CA ALA A 219 5.55 -4.43 -2.36
C ALA A 219 6.22 -5.50 -3.23
N ALA A 220 6.02 -5.41 -4.55
CA ALA A 220 6.47 -6.37 -5.54
C ALA A 220 7.99 -6.45 -5.67
N ASN A 221 8.50 -7.67 -5.83
CA ASN A 221 9.92 -8.00 -5.98
C ASN A 221 10.79 -7.44 -4.83
N LYS A 222 10.28 -7.51 -3.60
CA LYS A 222 10.98 -7.07 -2.38
C LYS A 222 11.07 -8.23 -1.40
N LEU A 223 12.18 -8.32 -0.67
CA LEU A 223 12.41 -9.37 0.33
C LEU A 223 12.84 -8.83 1.69
N ARG A 224 13.21 -7.54 1.79
CA ARG A 224 13.80 -6.96 3.00
C ARG A 224 12.83 -6.03 3.73
N PRO A 225 12.03 -6.51 4.71
CA PRO A 225 11.08 -5.68 5.43
C PRO A 225 11.73 -4.54 6.21
N GLU A 226 12.99 -4.70 6.65
CA GLU A 226 13.78 -3.66 7.30
C GLU A 226 14.07 -2.44 6.41
N CYS A 227 13.83 -2.55 5.10
CA CYS A 227 13.93 -1.44 4.15
C CYS A 227 12.62 -0.65 3.98
N LEU A 228 11.55 -1.06 4.67
CA LEU A 228 10.27 -0.34 4.67
C LEU A 228 10.37 0.92 5.53
N ARG A 229 9.86 2.03 5.01
CA ARG A 229 9.78 3.29 5.76
C ARG A 229 8.66 4.19 5.25
N VAL A 230 8.15 5.01 6.15
CA VAL A 230 7.23 6.10 5.84
C VAL A 230 8.06 7.32 5.38
N ALA A 231 7.63 7.97 4.31
CA ALA A 231 8.26 9.19 3.81
C ALA A 231 7.24 10.03 3.03
N ASP A 232 7.60 11.26 2.67
CA ASP A 232 6.92 11.92 1.57
C ASP A 232 7.25 11.22 0.25
N VAL A 233 6.28 11.14 -0.66
CA VAL A 233 6.46 10.53 -1.98
C VAL A 233 7.65 11.12 -2.70
N PHE A 234 7.93 12.43 -2.53
CA PHE A 234 9.02 13.14 -3.20
C PHE A 234 10.42 12.71 -2.76
N ASP A 235 10.55 12.11 -1.57
CA ASP A 235 11.80 11.64 -0.97
C ASP A 235 12.05 10.14 -1.19
N THR A 236 11.17 9.48 -1.94
CA THR A 236 11.27 8.03 -2.15
C THR A 236 12.34 7.62 -3.16
N VAL A 237 13.02 6.50 -2.89
CA VAL A 237 14.08 5.92 -3.74
C VAL A 237 13.77 4.46 -4.11
N ASN A 238 14.36 3.94 -5.19
CA ASN A 238 14.32 2.51 -5.56
C ASN A 238 12.91 1.86 -5.65
N CYS A 239 11.87 2.68 -5.87
CA CYS A 239 10.50 2.23 -6.01
C CYS A 239 9.92 2.71 -7.36
N PRO A 240 9.69 1.80 -8.33
CA PRO A 240 9.13 2.15 -9.63
C PRO A 240 7.77 2.84 -9.56
N LEU A 241 6.88 2.35 -8.69
CA LEU A 241 5.56 2.97 -8.47
C LEU A 241 5.70 4.38 -7.90
N SER A 242 6.53 4.56 -6.86
CA SER A 242 6.74 5.90 -6.28
C SER A 242 7.37 6.86 -7.28
N ARG A 243 8.25 6.41 -8.18
CA ARG A 243 8.80 7.24 -9.24
C ARG A 243 7.71 7.78 -10.19
N ILE A 244 6.75 6.94 -10.57
CA ILE A 244 5.60 7.36 -11.38
C ILE A 244 4.73 8.33 -10.58
N MET A 245 4.38 7.97 -9.34
CA MET A 245 3.59 8.82 -8.44
C MET A 245 4.22 10.20 -8.26
N ARG A 246 5.52 10.30 -7.98
CA ARG A 246 6.25 11.59 -7.86
C ARG A 246 6.11 12.44 -9.11
N LYS A 247 6.37 11.85 -10.29
CA LYS A 247 6.32 12.58 -11.56
C LYS A 247 4.93 13.16 -11.81
N GLU A 248 3.91 12.35 -11.58
CA GLU A 248 2.52 12.70 -11.85
C GLU A 248 1.90 13.61 -10.77
N ALA A 249 2.35 13.49 -9.52
CA ALA A 249 1.98 14.37 -8.41
C ALA A 249 2.47 15.81 -8.65
N ARG A 250 3.74 15.98 -9.08
CA ARG A 250 4.29 17.31 -9.42
C ARG A 250 3.49 18.02 -10.51
N LYS A 251 3.09 17.28 -11.55
CA LYS A 251 2.27 17.83 -12.63
C LYS A 251 0.89 18.31 -12.16
N ARG A 252 0.35 17.70 -11.11
CA ARG A 252 -0.95 18.03 -10.52
C ARG A 252 -0.87 19.07 -9.41
N GLY A 253 0.33 19.53 -9.05
CA GLY A 253 0.53 20.49 -7.98
C GLY A 253 0.33 19.91 -6.57
N ILE A 254 0.31 18.59 -6.41
CA ILE A 254 0.23 17.94 -5.09
C ILE A 254 1.50 18.28 -4.31
N LYS A 255 1.34 18.92 -3.15
CA LYS A 255 2.48 19.47 -2.39
C LYS A 255 3.17 18.43 -1.52
N ARG A 256 2.41 17.50 -0.97
CA ARG A 256 2.87 16.45 -0.07
C ARG A 256 2.03 15.20 -0.27
N LEU A 257 2.64 14.04 -0.11
CA LEU A 257 1.91 12.76 -0.12
C LEU A 257 2.66 11.76 0.75
N LYS A 258 2.10 11.47 1.93
CA LYS A 258 2.67 10.46 2.84
C LYS A 258 2.51 9.08 2.24
N VAL A 259 3.61 8.32 2.18
CA VAL A 259 3.62 6.96 1.62
C VAL A 259 4.42 6.00 2.48
N LEU A 260 4.02 4.73 2.48
CA LEU A 260 4.90 3.63 2.89
C LEU A 260 5.53 2.99 1.63
N TYR A 261 6.85 2.86 1.61
CA TYR A 261 7.58 2.22 0.52
C TYR A 261 8.81 1.46 1.02
N SER A 262 9.37 0.59 0.17
CA SER A 262 10.66 -0.05 0.40
C SER A 262 11.77 0.65 -0.38
N CYS A 263 12.83 1.07 0.32
CA CYS A 263 14.06 1.61 -0.30
C CYS A 263 15.02 0.54 -0.86
N GLU A 264 14.69 -0.75 -0.71
CA GLU A 264 15.43 -1.88 -1.27
C GLU A 264 15.50 -1.78 -2.81
N GLN A 265 16.56 -2.28 -3.44
CA GLN A 265 16.51 -2.50 -4.90
C GLN A 265 15.57 -3.67 -5.20
N PRO A 266 14.61 -3.54 -6.15
CA PRO A 266 13.77 -4.67 -6.52
C PRO A 266 14.59 -5.87 -6.98
N VAL A 267 14.24 -7.07 -6.49
CA VAL A 267 14.82 -8.33 -6.96
C VAL A 267 14.59 -8.45 -8.46
N LYS A 268 15.67 -8.72 -9.20
CA LYS A 268 15.60 -8.94 -10.65
C LYS A 268 14.94 -10.29 -10.90
N VAL A 269 13.76 -10.27 -11.52
CA VAL A 269 13.08 -11.48 -11.96
C VAL A 269 13.50 -11.75 -13.40
N ALA A 270 14.00 -12.96 -13.68
CA ALA A 270 14.33 -13.36 -15.03
C ALA A 270 13.06 -13.42 -15.88
N THR A 271 12.97 -12.60 -16.92
CA THR A 271 11.93 -12.72 -17.94
C THR A 271 12.24 -13.93 -18.80
N ARG A 272 11.31 -14.88 -18.91
CA ARG A 272 11.44 -15.99 -19.88
C ARG A 272 11.56 -15.41 -21.29
N GLU A 273 12.48 -15.93 -22.10
CA GLU A 273 12.58 -15.55 -23.51
C GLU A 273 11.26 -15.88 -24.23
N GLY A 274 10.74 -14.93 -25.01
CA GLY A 274 9.44 -15.05 -25.68
C GLY A 274 8.23 -14.63 -24.86
N ALA A 275 8.39 -14.19 -23.61
CA ALA A 275 7.27 -13.81 -22.74
C ALA A 275 6.47 -12.60 -23.28
N GLU A 276 5.15 -12.75 -23.38
CA GLU A 276 4.24 -11.67 -23.78
C GLU A 276 4.37 -10.46 -22.82
N ARG A 277 4.01 -9.26 -23.28
CA ARG A 277 4.09 -8.02 -22.45
C ARG A 277 3.37 -8.16 -21.11
N ARG A 278 2.33 -9.01 -21.04
CA ARG A 278 1.52 -9.31 -19.86
C ARG A 278 2.20 -10.28 -18.88
N GLU A 279 3.07 -11.17 -19.36
CA GLU A 279 3.87 -12.07 -18.52
C GLU A 279 5.06 -11.33 -17.88
N ARG A 280 5.57 -10.29 -18.55
CA ARG A 280 6.58 -9.37 -17.99
C ARG A 280 6.08 -8.53 -16.80
N SER A 281 4.76 -8.47 -16.59
CA SER A 281 4.11 -7.81 -15.45
C SER A 281 3.75 -8.75 -14.29
N ASN A 282 4.06 -10.06 -14.39
CA ASN A 282 3.88 -10.99 -13.27
C ASN A 282 4.95 -10.74 -12.20
N LEU A 283 4.66 -9.76 -11.35
CA LEU A 283 5.52 -9.37 -10.24
C LEU A 283 5.46 -10.43 -9.13
N GLY A 284 6.62 -10.90 -8.70
CA GLY A 284 6.73 -11.78 -7.54
C GLY A 284 6.40 -11.03 -6.26
N THR A 285 5.73 -11.67 -5.32
CA THR A 285 5.43 -11.06 -4.01
C THR A 285 5.72 -12.05 -2.91
N ALA A 286 6.63 -11.69 -2.00
CA ALA A 286 6.91 -12.47 -0.81
C ALA A 286 5.70 -12.49 0.13
N SER A 287 5.44 -13.61 0.79
CA SER A 287 4.26 -13.81 1.63
C SER A 287 4.15 -12.80 2.78
N PHE A 288 5.30 -12.40 3.34
CA PHE A 288 5.39 -11.52 4.50
C PHE A 288 5.44 -10.03 4.16
N MET A 289 5.82 -9.66 2.93
CA MET A 289 6.10 -8.25 2.61
C MET A 289 4.82 -7.38 2.60
N PRO A 290 3.75 -7.70 1.86
CA PRO A 290 2.51 -6.93 1.94
C PRO A 290 1.85 -6.93 3.32
N PRO A 291 1.81 -8.06 4.07
CA PRO A 291 1.34 -8.04 5.46
C PRO A 291 2.08 -7.05 6.35
N ILE A 292 3.43 -7.08 6.35
CA ILE A 292 4.22 -6.14 7.15
C ILE A 292 3.93 -4.69 6.73
N MET A 293 3.81 -4.42 5.42
CA MET A 293 3.41 -3.09 4.95
C MET A 293 2.04 -2.66 5.50
N GLY A 294 1.06 -3.56 5.50
CA GLY A 294 -0.27 -3.29 6.05
C GLY A 294 -0.24 -2.98 7.55
N GLN A 295 0.51 -3.78 8.31
CA GLN A 295 0.70 -3.60 9.75
C GLN A 295 1.44 -2.29 10.07
N MET A 296 2.48 -1.94 9.31
CA MET A 296 3.20 -0.67 9.48
C MET A 296 2.33 0.55 9.18
N ILE A 297 1.52 0.49 8.11
CA ILE A 297 0.55 1.55 7.80
C ILE A 297 -0.47 1.69 8.92
N ALA A 298 -1.04 0.58 9.39
CA ALA A 298 -2.01 0.62 10.49
C ALA A 298 -1.39 1.22 11.76
N GLY A 299 -0.16 0.82 12.11
CA GLY A 299 0.56 1.39 13.25
C GLY A 299 0.77 2.90 13.12
N GLN A 300 1.10 3.41 11.93
CA GLN A 300 1.20 4.84 11.66
C GLN A 300 -0.14 5.55 11.88
N VAL A 301 -1.22 5.01 11.30
CA VAL A 301 -2.57 5.57 11.43
C VAL A 301 -3.03 5.59 12.89
N ILE A 302 -2.80 4.49 13.62
CA ILE A 302 -3.19 4.34 15.02
C ILE A 302 -2.48 5.38 15.90
N ARG A 303 -1.17 5.58 15.74
CA ARG A 303 -0.42 6.58 16.52
C ARG A 303 -0.91 8.00 16.26
N GLU A 304 -1.15 8.36 15.00
CA GLU A 304 -1.65 9.68 14.64
C GLU A 304 -3.09 9.94 15.11
N LEU A 305 -3.97 8.93 15.07
CA LEU A 305 -5.34 9.06 15.57
C LEU A 305 -5.41 9.14 17.09
N ALA A 306 -4.55 8.39 17.78
CA ALA A 306 -4.45 8.43 19.23
C ALA A 306 -3.81 9.71 19.78
N GLY A 307 -3.23 10.56 18.92
CA GLY A 307 -2.56 11.81 19.32
C GLY A 307 -1.15 11.59 19.89
N LEU A 308 -0.47 10.53 19.45
CA LEU A 308 0.93 10.24 19.82
C LEU A 308 1.94 10.84 18.84
N GLU A 309 1.49 11.38 17.71
CA GLU A 309 2.26 12.04 16.64
C GLU A 309 1.52 13.26 16.09
#